data_AF-A0A8H6C461-F1
#
_entry.id   AF-A0A8H6C461-F1
#
_cell.length_a   1.000
_cell.length_b   1.000
_cell.length_c   1.000
_cell.angle_alpha   90.00
_cell.angle_beta   90.00
_cell.angle_gamma   90.00
#
_symmetry.space_group_name_H-M   'P 1'
#
loop_
_entity.id
_entity.type
_entity.pdbx_description
1 polymer ?
#
loop_
_entity_poly.entity_id
_entity_poly.type
_entity_poly.pdbx_seq_one_letter_code
_entity_poly.pdbx_strand_id
1 'polypeptide(L)'
;MDFFRYLILFAKGGVYADIDTFPIQPIPNWIPENVSPLDIGLIVGVESDSNSPNWRSESVRRLQLGQFVLQSKPGHPILREIIAQIVLYTKKLEVPELNGNPNAKAIAIMKWTGSGRFTDVVFQYLNDYILSSIYESINWQHLHNLEVPKLLGDVLVLPRVSFSADDEKNPLSFVKHYGDKIYKQV
;
A
#
# COMPACT_ATOMS: atom_id res chain seq x y z
N MET A 1 -1.54 -8.54 10.58
CA MET A 1 -0.47 -7.91 11.38
C MET A 1 0.50 -7.21 10.45
N ASP A 2 0.53 -5.88 10.47
CA ASP A 2 1.21 -5.05 9.47
C ASP A 2 2.74 -5.11 9.54
N PHE A 3 3.33 -5.27 10.73
CA PHE A 3 4.79 -5.20 10.85
C PHE A 3 5.51 -6.38 10.19
N PHE A 4 4.96 -7.59 10.31
CA PHE A 4 5.57 -8.80 9.78
C PHE A 4 5.69 -8.78 8.24
N ARG A 5 4.66 -8.30 7.53
CA ARG A 5 4.67 -8.23 6.05
C ARG A 5 5.80 -7.34 5.54
N TYR A 6 6.12 -6.25 6.22
CA TYR A 6 7.28 -5.42 5.85
C TYR A 6 8.60 -6.15 6.09
N LEU A 7 8.75 -6.83 7.23
CA LEU A 7 9.97 -7.58 7.57
C LEU A 7 10.26 -8.69 6.55
N ILE A 8 9.24 -9.50 6.21
CA ILE A 8 9.42 -10.63 5.30
C ILE A 8 9.73 -10.16 3.89
N LEU A 9 9.04 -9.14 3.38
CA LEU A 9 9.32 -8.55 2.07
C LEU A 9 10.69 -7.88 2.04
N PHE A 10 11.11 -7.23 3.12
CA PHE A 10 12.45 -6.63 3.17
C PHE A 10 13.53 -7.71 3.10
N ALA A 11 13.36 -8.81 3.84
CA ALA A 11 14.35 -9.88 3.93
C ALA A 11 14.39 -10.77 2.67
N LYS A 12 13.25 -11.02 2.03
CA LYS A 12 13.13 -12.04 0.96
C LYS A 12 12.61 -11.49 -0.37
N GLY A 13 12.03 -10.29 -0.39
CA GLY A 13 11.29 -9.80 -1.53
C GLY A 13 10.09 -10.70 -1.86
N GLY A 14 9.67 -10.67 -3.11
CA GLY A 14 8.54 -11.46 -3.61
C GLY A 14 7.21 -10.75 -3.38
N VAL A 15 6.15 -11.54 -3.22
CA VAL A 15 4.77 -11.05 -3.06
C VAL A 15 4.23 -11.46 -1.69
N TYR A 16 3.66 -10.51 -0.98
CA TYR A 16 2.83 -10.75 0.19
C TYR A 16 1.37 -10.53 -0.21
N ALA A 17 0.49 -11.39 0.29
CA ALA A 17 -0.96 -11.25 0.21
C ALA A 17 -1.59 -11.63 1.55
N ASP A 18 -2.61 -10.89 2.00
CA ASP A 18 -3.40 -11.29 3.17
C ASP A 18 -4.18 -12.58 2.86
N ILE A 19 -4.52 -13.36 3.89
CA ILE A 19 -5.13 -14.69 3.74
C ILE A 19 -6.51 -14.66 3.04
N ASP A 20 -7.17 -13.50 3.08
CA ASP A 20 -8.47 -13.22 2.48
C ASP A 20 -8.34 -12.61 1.07
N THR A 21 -7.33 -13.07 0.34
CA THR A 21 -7.00 -12.57 -1.00
C THR A 21 -7.07 -13.70 -2.03
N PHE A 22 -7.82 -13.49 -3.11
CA PHE A 22 -7.93 -14.45 -4.22
C PHE A 22 -7.25 -13.92 -5.49
N PRO A 23 -6.34 -14.70 -6.11
CA PRO A 23 -5.68 -14.29 -7.34
C PRO A 23 -6.62 -14.46 -8.54
N ILE A 24 -6.92 -13.36 -9.24
CA ILE A 24 -7.67 -13.38 -10.51
C ILE A 24 -6.69 -13.60 -11.67
N GLN A 25 -5.52 -12.97 -11.62
CA GLN A 25 -4.47 -13.10 -12.63
C GLN A 25 -3.11 -13.49 -12.03
N PRO A 26 -2.29 -14.25 -12.79
CA PRO A 26 -0.90 -14.52 -12.41
C PRO A 26 -0.08 -13.24 -12.22
N ILE A 27 0.86 -13.27 -11.27
CA ILE A 27 1.74 -12.13 -10.94
C ILE A 27 2.44 -11.49 -12.15
N PRO A 28 2.96 -12.26 -13.14
CA PRO A 28 3.60 -11.66 -14.31
C PRO A 28 2.70 -10.70 -15.11
N ASN A 29 1.37 -10.86 -15.02
CA ASN A 29 0.41 -10.03 -15.75
C ASN A 29 0.13 -8.68 -15.07
N TRP A 30 0.67 -8.44 -13.86
CA TRP A 30 0.44 -7.19 -13.13
C TRP A 30 1.22 -6.01 -13.71
N ILE A 31 2.21 -6.29 -14.55
CA ILE A 31 3.12 -5.30 -15.13
C ILE A 31 2.64 -4.98 -16.56
N PRO A 32 2.39 -3.70 -16.88
CA PRO A 32 2.04 -3.29 -18.25
C PRO A 32 3.14 -3.66 -19.25
N GLU A 33 2.76 -3.99 -20.49
CA GLU A 33 3.71 -4.39 -21.54
C GLU A 33 4.78 -3.32 -21.85
N ASN A 34 4.47 -2.05 -21.64
CA ASN A 34 5.38 -0.93 -21.86
C ASN A 34 6.32 -0.64 -20.67
N VAL A 35 6.27 -1.44 -19.60
CA VAL A 35 7.11 -1.31 -18.41
C VAL A 35 8.02 -2.52 -18.27
N SER A 36 9.33 -2.30 -18.17
CA SER A 36 10.28 -3.39 -17.92
C SER A 36 10.16 -3.87 -16.47
N PRO A 37 10.01 -5.19 -16.20
CA PRO A 37 10.04 -5.73 -14.84
C PRO A 37 11.34 -5.44 -14.09
N LEU A 38 12.44 -5.16 -14.80
CA LEU A 38 13.73 -4.83 -14.19
C LEU A 38 13.74 -3.45 -13.55
N ASP A 39 12.90 -2.53 -14.04
CA ASP A 39 12.81 -1.14 -13.55
C ASP A 39 11.95 -1.03 -12.29
N ILE A 40 11.22 -2.09 -11.93
CA ILE A 40 10.31 -2.11 -10.78
C ILE A 40 11.04 -2.61 -9.54
N GLY A 41 11.04 -1.79 -8.49
CA GLY A 41 11.47 -2.11 -7.13
C GLY A 41 10.31 -2.51 -6.21
N LEU A 42 9.14 -1.89 -6.39
CA LEU A 42 7.96 -2.09 -5.55
C LEU A 42 6.67 -1.96 -6.39
N ILE A 43 5.69 -2.84 -6.16
CA ILE A 43 4.32 -2.71 -6.68
C ILE A 43 3.35 -2.56 -5.51
N VAL A 44 2.52 -1.53 -5.59
CA VAL A 44 1.48 -1.18 -4.60
C VAL A 44 0.18 -0.85 -5.32
N GLY A 45 -0.96 -1.03 -4.65
CA GLY A 45 -2.27 -0.62 -5.17
C GLY A 45 -2.86 0.52 -4.35
N VAL A 46 -3.69 1.35 -4.98
CA VAL A 46 -4.56 2.29 -4.26
C VAL A 46 -5.64 1.50 -3.51
N GLU A 47 -5.76 1.67 -2.19
CA GLU A 47 -6.79 1.03 -1.38
C GLU A 47 -8.02 1.93 -1.23
N SER A 48 -7.76 3.18 -0.86
CA SER A 48 -8.78 4.20 -0.60
C SER A 48 -8.39 5.48 -1.30
N ASP A 49 -9.36 6.11 -1.94
CA ASP A 49 -9.22 7.41 -2.58
C ASP A 49 -10.53 8.20 -2.42
N SER A 50 -10.57 9.11 -1.44
CA SER A 50 -11.79 9.80 -1.05
C SER A 50 -12.02 11.09 -1.84
N ASN A 51 -13.21 11.20 -2.42
CA ASN A 51 -13.75 12.43 -2.99
C ASN A 51 -14.45 13.33 -1.95
N SER A 52 -14.65 12.83 -0.73
CA SER A 52 -15.37 13.53 0.34
C SER A 52 -14.53 14.68 0.91
N PRO A 53 -15.09 15.89 1.12
CA PRO A 53 -14.42 16.92 1.89
C PRO A 53 -14.20 16.50 3.36
N ASN A 54 -14.97 15.52 3.84
CA ASN A 54 -14.91 14.99 5.21
C ASN A 54 -14.00 13.75 5.34
N TRP A 55 -13.14 13.46 4.36
CA TRP A 55 -12.27 12.27 4.37
C TRP A 55 -11.47 12.07 5.67
N ARG A 56 -11.17 13.15 6.42
CA ARG A 56 -10.41 13.10 7.69
C ARG A 56 -11.14 12.35 8.81
N SER A 57 -12.46 12.22 8.74
CA SER A 57 -13.22 11.37 9.68
C SER A 57 -13.29 9.91 9.24
N GLU A 58 -12.96 9.63 7.97
CA GLU A 58 -13.09 8.32 7.32
C GLU A 58 -11.76 7.58 7.24
N SER A 59 -10.63 8.30 7.13
CA SER A 59 -9.31 7.72 6.82
C SER A 59 -8.16 8.57 7.39
N VAL A 60 -6.96 7.98 7.45
CA VAL A 60 -5.75 8.69 7.93
C VAL A 60 -5.22 9.65 6.88
N ARG A 61 -5.34 9.28 5.60
CA ARG A 61 -5.00 10.10 4.42
C ARG A 61 -6.16 10.10 3.43
N ARG A 62 -6.24 11.14 2.60
CA ARG A 62 -7.26 11.25 1.55
C ARG A 62 -7.16 10.10 0.55
N LEU A 63 -5.92 9.78 0.18
CA LEU A 63 -5.56 8.62 -0.61
C LEU A 63 -4.65 7.74 0.25
N GLN A 64 -4.92 6.43 0.29
CA GLN A 64 -4.11 5.44 0.98
C GLN A 64 -3.73 4.31 0.04
N LEU A 65 -2.48 3.87 0.17
CA LEU A 65 -1.97 2.69 -0.51
C LEU A 65 -2.24 1.45 0.33
N GLY A 66 -2.65 0.39 -0.35
CA GLY A 66 -2.95 -0.91 0.22
C GLY A 66 -1.70 -1.64 0.68
N GLN A 67 -1.81 -2.26 1.85
CA GLN A 67 -0.76 -3.13 2.40
C GLN A 67 -1.16 -4.62 2.38
N PHE A 68 -2.37 -4.94 1.91
CA PHE A 68 -2.90 -6.30 1.89
C PHE A 68 -2.38 -7.12 0.70
N VAL A 69 -1.91 -6.47 -0.37
CA VAL A 69 -1.06 -7.05 -1.42
C VAL A 69 0.10 -6.11 -1.70
N LEU A 70 1.32 -6.66 -1.67
CA LEU A 70 2.55 -5.92 -1.93
C LEU A 70 3.52 -6.83 -2.69
N GLN A 71 4.18 -6.30 -3.72
CA GLN A 71 5.32 -6.96 -4.35
C GLN A 71 6.56 -6.08 -4.18
N SER A 72 7.69 -6.66 -3.77
CA SER A 72 8.92 -5.90 -3.57
C SER A 72 10.14 -6.71 -3.97
N LYS A 73 11.17 -6.02 -4.47
CA LYS A 73 12.54 -6.53 -4.42
C LYS A 73 13.02 -6.58 -2.95
N PRO A 74 13.86 -7.56 -2.58
CA PRO A 74 14.46 -7.60 -1.25
C PRO A 74 15.27 -6.32 -1.01
N GLY A 75 15.25 -5.79 0.21
CA GLY A 75 16.03 -4.62 0.59
C GLY A 75 15.48 -3.25 0.18
N HIS A 76 14.27 -3.16 -0.39
CA HIS A 76 13.72 -1.90 -0.91
C HIS A 76 13.72 -0.78 0.15
N PRO A 77 14.17 0.47 -0.16
CA PRO A 77 14.32 1.54 0.83
C PRO A 77 13.02 1.92 1.55
N ILE A 78 11.87 1.91 0.85
CA ILE A 78 10.54 2.10 1.47
C ILE A 78 10.31 1.10 2.61
N LEU A 79 10.63 -0.18 2.42
CA LEU A 79 10.43 -1.21 3.44
C LEU A 79 11.36 -1.01 4.64
N ARG A 80 12.62 -0.66 4.38
CA ARG A 80 13.58 -0.30 5.44
C ARG A 80 13.04 0.85 6.29
N GLU A 81 12.56 1.91 5.63
CA GLU A 81 12.10 3.13 6.28
C GLU A 81 10.84 2.88 7.12
N ILE A 82 9.84 2.17 6.60
CA ILE A 82 8.65 1.86 7.40
C ILE A 82 8.97 0.97 8.61
N ILE A 83 9.87 -0.01 8.46
CA ILE A 83 10.32 -0.83 9.59
C ILE A 83 10.97 0.05 10.66
N ALA A 84 11.90 0.92 10.26
CA ALA A 84 12.59 1.83 11.17
C ALA A 84 11.60 2.78 11.87
N GLN A 85 10.66 3.37 11.13
CA GLN A 85 9.66 4.27 11.69
C GLN A 85 8.72 3.58 12.66
N ILE A 86 8.26 2.36 12.35
CA ILE A 86 7.43 1.56 13.28
C ILE A 86 8.20 1.29 14.57
N VAL A 87 9.45 0.84 14.48
CA VAL A 87 10.30 0.55 15.66
C VAL A 87 10.52 1.81 16.50
N LEU A 88 10.93 2.92 15.88
CA LEU A 88 11.20 4.18 16.57
C LEU A 88 9.94 4.75 17.21
N TYR A 89 8.80 4.71 16.52
CA TYR A 89 7.53 5.18 17.05
C TYR A 89 7.06 4.31 18.21
N THR A 90 7.16 2.99 18.09
CA THR A 90 6.80 2.03 19.15
C THR A 90 7.65 2.25 20.39
N LYS A 91 8.97 2.44 20.23
CA LYS A 91 9.88 2.73 21.34
C LYS A 91 9.54 4.04 22.08
N LYS A 92 9.04 5.05 21.36
CA LYS A 92 8.64 6.35 21.94
C LYS A 92 7.34 6.27 22.75
N LEU A 93 6.48 5.29 22.47
CA LEU A 93 5.15 5.25 23.07
C LEU A 93 5.13 4.73 24.51
N GLU A 94 6.12 3.93 24.94
CA GLU A 94 6.17 3.14 26.20
C GLU A 94 4.94 2.23 26.43
N VAL A 95 3.72 2.77 26.41
CA VAL A 95 2.42 2.08 26.37
C VAL A 95 1.56 2.71 25.26
N PRO A 96 1.14 1.97 24.22
CA PRO A 96 0.24 2.49 23.19
C PRO A 96 -1.14 2.81 23.77
N GLU A 97 -1.48 4.08 23.91
CA GLU A 97 -2.81 4.51 24.32
C GLU A 97 -3.83 4.34 23.17
N LEU A 98 -4.38 3.13 23.06
CA LEU A 98 -5.55 2.86 22.21
C LEU A 98 -6.85 3.28 22.93
N ASN A 99 -6.97 4.58 23.15
CA ASN A 99 -8.11 5.21 23.82
C ASN A 99 -9.25 5.53 22.84
N GLY A 100 -10.46 5.67 23.37
CA GLY A 100 -11.66 6.05 22.60
C GLY A 100 -12.46 4.88 22.02
N ASN A 101 -13.38 5.22 21.11
CA ASN A 101 -14.28 4.26 20.47
C ASN A 101 -13.54 3.36 19.45
N PRO A 102 -14.15 2.26 18.95
CA PRO A 102 -13.49 1.34 18.02
C PRO A 102 -12.90 2.02 16.77
N ASN A 103 -13.58 3.04 16.23
CA ASN A 103 -13.09 3.79 15.07
C ASN A 103 -11.82 4.59 15.41
N ALA A 104 -11.80 5.27 16.57
CA ALA A 104 -10.62 6.00 17.03
C ALA A 104 -9.41 5.07 17.20
N LYS A 105 -9.62 3.87 17.74
CA LYS A 105 -8.58 2.84 17.85
C LYS A 105 -8.10 2.35 16.49
N ALA A 106 -9.01 2.09 15.55
CA ALA A 106 -8.65 1.69 14.18
C ALA A 106 -7.80 2.76 13.48
N ILE A 107 -8.19 4.04 13.60
CA ILE A 107 -7.42 5.17 13.07
C ILE A 107 -6.03 5.27 13.71
N ALA A 108 -5.94 5.05 15.03
CA ALA A 108 -4.66 5.04 15.74
C ALA A 108 -3.74 3.92 15.22
N ILE A 109 -4.27 2.73 14.99
CA ILE A 109 -3.53 1.59 14.42
C ILE A 109 -3.07 1.89 12.99
N MET A 110 -3.95 2.43 12.14
CA MET A 110 -3.61 2.82 10.77
C MET A 110 -2.49 3.88 10.71
N LYS A 111 -2.42 4.80 11.70
CA LYS A 111 -1.33 5.77 11.85
C LYS A 111 -0.04 5.17 12.40
N TRP A 112 -0.14 4.07 13.13
CA TRP A 112 1.00 3.42 13.75
C TRP A 112 1.69 2.46 12.79
N THR A 113 1.03 1.40 12.36
CA THR A 113 1.65 0.35 11.54
C THR A 113 0.99 0.17 10.18
N GLY A 114 -0.21 0.71 10.00
CA GLY A 114 -1.04 0.42 8.83
C GLY A 114 -0.82 1.35 7.63
N SER A 115 -1.83 1.34 6.76
CA SER A 115 -1.82 2.01 5.44
C SER A 115 -1.53 3.50 5.50
N GLY A 116 -1.91 4.20 6.57
CA GLY A 116 -1.62 5.63 6.74
C GLY A 116 -0.12 5.92 6.80
N ARG A 117 0.61 5.20 7.67
CA ARG A 117 2.07 5.35 7.77
C ARG A 117 2.79 4.83 6.53
N PHE A 118 2.33 3.71 5.96
CA PHE A 118 2.88 3.20 4.72
C PHE A 118 2.78 4.19 3.57
N THR A 119 1.61 4.80 3.41
CA THR A 119 1.40 5.85 2.41
C THR A 119 2.37 7.02 2.62
N ASP A 120 2.56 7.48 3.86
CA ASP A 120 3.52 8.56 4.16
C ASP A 120 4.94 8.20 3.74
N VAL A 121 5.40 6.99 4.08
CA VAL A 121 6.75 6.52 3.75
C VAL A 121 6.95 6.40 2.24
N VAL A 122 5.94 5.92 1.50
CA VAL A 122 5.99 5.85 0.04
C VAL A 122 6.11 7.26 -0.55
N PHE A 123 5.28 8.22 -0.15
CA PHE A 123 5.39 9.60 -0.64
C PHE A 123 6.71 10.26 -0.23
N GLN A 124 7.21 9.99 0.98
CA GLN A 124 8.52 10.48 1.42
C GLN A 124 9.63 9.96 0.49
N TYR A 125 9.63 8.66 0.17
CA TYR A 125 10.58 8.08 -0.78
C TYR A 125 10.46 8.68 -2.18
N LEU A 126 9.24 8.80 -2.71
CA LEU A 126 9.01 9.36 -4.04
C LEU A 126 9.49 10.81 -4.16
N ASN A 127 9.43 11.58 -3.08
CA ASN A 127 9.92 12.97 -3.03
C ASN A 127 11.41 13.09 -2.60
N ASP A 128 12.10 11.97 -2.36
CA ASP A 128 13.55 11.96 -2.16
C ASP A 128 14.23 11.70 -3.51
N TYR A 129 14.63 12.78 -4.20
CA TYR A 129 15.23 12.69 -5.53
C TYR A 129 16.50 11.85 -5.59
N ILE A 130 17.23 11.68 -4.48
CA ILE A 130 18.44 10.84 -4.43
C ILE A 130 18.06 9.37 -4.50
N LEU A 131 16.93 8.99 -3.90
CA LEU A 131 16.45 7.62 -3.87
C LEU A 131 15.57 7.29 -5.09
N SER A 132 14.61 8.16 -5.42
CA SER A 132 13.60 7.89 -6.44
C SER A 132 13.99 8.35 -7.85
N SER A 133 14.99 9.24 -7.97
CA SER A 133 15.33 9.94 -9.22
C SER A 133 14.17 10.77 -9.81
N ILE A 134 13.17 11.14 -8.99
CA ILE A 134 12.05 12.00 -9.40
C ILE A 134 12.39 13.45 -9.01
N TYR A 135 12.31 14.35 -10.00
CA TYR A 135 12.63 15.78 -9.83
C TYR A 135 11.40 16.66 -9.58
N GLU A 136 10.19 16.11 -9.72
CA GLU A 136 8.93 16.79 -9.42
C GLU A 136 8.39 16.40 -8.04
N SER A 137 7.57 17.26 -7.44
CA SER A 137 6.93 16.95 -6.16
C SER A 137 5.71 16.08 -6.37
N ILE A 138 5.79 14.84 -5.88
CA ILE A 138 4.71 13.86 -5.96
C ILE A 138 3.78 14.01 -4.75
N ASN A 139 2.49 14.14 -5.03
CA ASN A 139 1.43 14.25 -4.01
C ASN A 139 0.23 13.36 -4.37
N TRP A 140 -0.75 13.28 -3.48
CA TRP A 140 -1.92 12.42 -3.67
C TRP A 140 -2.69 12.72 -4.97
N GLN A 141 -2.67 13.97 -5.46
CA GLN A 141 -3.33 14.33 -6.72
C GLN A 141 -2.76 13.59 -7.93
N HIS A 142 -1.49 13.17 -7.88
CA HIS A 142 -0.87 12.41 -8.97
C HIS A 142 -1.40 10.98 -9.10
N LEU A 143 -2.07 10.48 -8.06
CA LEU A 143 -2.62 9.12 -7.94
C LEU A 143 -4.14 9.13 -7.75
N HIS A 144 -4.77 10.31 -7.73
CA HIS A 144 -6.21 10.47 -7.55
C HIS A 144 -6.95 10.03 -8.82
N ASN A 145 -8.03 9.25 -8.67
CA ASN A 145 -8.79 8.64 -9.75
C ASN A 145 -7.89 7.91 -10.76
N LEU A 146 -6.93 7.14 -10.25
CA LEU A 146 -6.00 6.38 -11.08
C LEU A 146 -6.73 5.26 -11.84
N GLU A 147 -6.83 5.38 -13.16
CA GLU A 147 -7.49 4.39 -14.02
C GLU A 147 -6.52 3.38 -14.64
N VAL A 148 -5.24 3.77 -14.80
CA VAL A 148 -4.19 2.93 -15.38
C VAL A 148 -2.96 2.88 -14.48
N PRO A 149 -2.17 1.79 -14.50
CA PRO A 149 -0.93 1.70 -13.75
C PRO A 149 0.04 2.86 -14.05
N LYS A 150 0.68 3.38 -13.00
CA LYS A 150 1.64 4.50 -13.11
C LYS A 150 2.95 4.14 -12.45
N LEU A 151 4.02 4.15 -13.22
CA LEU A 151 5.38 3.98 -12.71
C LEU A 151 5.93 5.33 -12.24
N LEU A 152 6.39 5.39 -10.99
CA LEU A 152 7.01 6.56 -10.37
C LEU A 152 8.37 6.15 -9.80
N GLY A 153 9.46 6.53 -10.48
CA GLY A 153 10.78 5.99 -10.17
C GLY A 153 10.76 4.48 -10.39
N ASP A 154 11.01 3.70 -9.34
CA ASP A 154 10.93 2.24 -9.32
C ASP A 154 9.64 1.70 -8.66
N VAL A 155 8.67 2.56 -8.35
CA VAL A 155 7.40 2.18 -7.72
C VAL A 155 6.28 2.15 -8.76
N LEU A 156 5.74 0.95 -9.04
CA LEU A 156 4.55 0.80 -9.87
C LEU A 156 3.30 0.89 -8.98
N VAL A 157 2.54 1.97 -9.15
CA VAL A 157 1.26 2.17 -8.47
C VAL A 157 0.13 1.68 -9.36
N LEU A 158 -0.67 0.76 -8.85
CA LEU A 158 -1.82 0.19 -9.53
C LEU A 158 -3.13 0.90 -9.12
N PRO A 159 -4.09 1.02 -10.05
CA PRO A 159 -5.47 1.39 -9.76
C PRO A 159 -6.10 0.57 -8.65
N ARG A 160 -7.10 1.13 -7.97
CA ARG A 160 -7.83 0.41 -6.91
C ARG A 160 -8.43 -0.91 -7.38
N VAL A 161 -8.95 -0.94 -8.60
CA VAL A 161 -9.55 -2.14 -9.20
C VAL A 161 -8.57 -3.30 -9.33
N SER A 162 -7.25 -3.03 -9.32
CA SER A 162 -6.26 -4.07 -9.52
C SER A 162 -6.09 -5.01 -8.36
N PHE A 163 -6.06 -4.49 -7.13
CA PHE A 163 -5.95 -5.31 -5.92
C PHE A 163 -7.26 -5.40 -5.12
N SER A 164 -8.27 -4.63 -5.48
CA SER A 164 -9.61 -4.70 -4.89
C SER A 164 -10.67 -4.82 -5.98
N ALA A 165 -10.55 -5.87 -6.81
CA ALA A 165 -11.45 -6.09 -7.93
C ALA A 165 -12.91 -6.37 -7.49
N ASP A 166 -13.82 -5.53 -7.94
CA ASP A 166 -15.27 -5.76 -7.83
C ASP A 166 -15.79 -6.62 -9.01
N ASP A 167 -15.27 -6.39 -10.22
CA ASP A 167 -15.58 -7.14 -11.45
C ASP A 167 -14.35 -7.92 -11.94
N GLU A 168 -14.43 -9.24 -11.93
CA GLU A 168 -13.34 -10.15 -12.34
C GLU A 168 -13.07 -10.11 -13.85
N LYS A 169 -13.98 -9.55 -14.66
CA LYS A 169 -13.80 -9.43 -16.12
C LYS A 169 -12.97 -8.22 -16.53
N ASN A 170 -12.73 -7.26 -15.64
CA ASN A 170 -11.91 -6.10 -15.95
C ASN A 170 -10.46 -6.55 -16.19
N PRO A 171 -9.81 -6.16 -17.31
CA PRO A 171 -8.43 -6.56 -17.60
C PRO A 171 -7.41 -6.16 -16.53
N LEU A 172 -7.70 -5.12 -15.75
CA LEU A 172 -6.86 -4.67 -14.66
C LEU A 172 -7.17 -5.37 -13.34
N SER A 173 -8.21 -6.20 -13.25
CA SER A 173 -8.52 -6.99 -12.05
C SER A 173 -7.52 -8.11 -11.88
N PHE A 174 -6.55 -7.90 -10.99
CA PHE A 174 -5.50 -8.88 -10.72
C PHE A 174 -5.80 -9.73 -9.49
N VAL A 175 -6.42 -9.11 -8.50
CA VAL A 175 -6.67 -9.71 -7.20
C VAL A 175 -8.01 -9.23 -6.62
N LYS A 176 -8.71 -10.14 -5.95
CA LYS A 176 -9.91 -9.84 -5.15
C LYS A 176 -9.56 -9.93 -3.66
N HIS A 177 -9.87 -8.89 -2.89
CA HIS A 177 -9.67 -8.84 -1.44
C HIS A 177 -11.02 -8.86 -0.72
N TYR A 178 -11.19 -9.75 0.26
CA TYR A 178 -12.48 -9.97 0.94
C TYR A 178 -12.67 -9.17 2.23
N GLY A 179 -11.64 -8.49 2.73
CA GLY A 179 -11.72 -7.59 3.91
C GLY A 179 -12.33 -8.24 5.14
N ASP A 180 -11.74 -9.36 5.58
CA ASP A 180 -12.17 -10.16 6.74
C ASP A 180 -13.58 -10.79 6.62
N LYS A 181 -14.15 -10.90 5.41
CA LYS A 181 -15.48 -11.51 5.18
C LYS A 181 -15.45 -12.93 4.59
N ILE A 182 -14.30 -13.61 4.56
CA ILE A 182 -14.19 -14.95 3.94
C ILE A 182 -15.23 -15.93 4.52
N TYR A 183 -15.45 -15.90 5.84
CA TYR A 183 -16.36 -16.80 6.53
C TYR A 183 -17.85 -16.56 6.24
N LYS A 184 -18.21 -15.47 5.54
CA LYS A 184 -19.60 -15.15 5.18
C LYS A 184 -20.01 -15.66 3.80
N GLN A 185 -19.09 -16.29 3.06
CA GLN A 185 -19.32 -16.77 1.69
C GLN A 185 -19.34 -18.31 1.59
N VAL A 186 -19.29 -19.02 2.72
CA VAL A 186 -19.40 -20.49 2.82
C VAL A 186 -20.74 -20.85 3.42
#